data_AF-A0A9D5TEN1-F1
#
_entry.id   AF-A0A9D5TEN1-F1
#
_cell.length_a   1.000
_cell.length_b   1.000
_cell.length_c   1.000
_cell.angle_alpha   90.00
_cell.angle_beta   90.00
_cell.angle_gamma   90.00
#
_symmetry.space_group_name_H-M   'P 1'
#
loop_
_entity.id
_entity.type
_entity.pdbx_description
1 polymer ?
#
loop_
_entity_poly.entity_id
_entity_poly.type
_entity_poly.pdbx_seq_one_letter_code
_entity_poly.pdbx_strand_id
1 'polypeptide(L)' 'MTLKQMSREYEASAVLLRRRLRQLRQELAATADKDEIWHLQRRIAVLTPMLTQMNELADLTAHYYERGYYRNEKYTL' A
#
# COMPACT_ATOMS: atom_id res chain seq x y z
N MET A 1 19.76 1.96 -10.03
CA MET A 1 18.66 1.86 -9.05
C MET A 1 19.08 0.89 -7.96
N THR A 2 19.15 1.31 -6.70
CA THR A 2 19.54 0.48 -5.55
C THR A 2 18.30 0.06 -4.75
N LEU A 3 18.37 -1.00 -3.94
CA LEU A 3 17.23 -1.40 -3.08
C LEU A 3 16.80 -0.27 -2.13
N LYS A 4 17.75 0.49 -1.59
CA LYS A 4 17.44 1.67 -0.76
C LYS A 4 16.76 2.79 -1.54
N GLN A 5 17.02 2.92 -2.84
CA GLN A 5 16.28 3.85 -3.72
C GLN A 5 14.87 3.31 -4.00
N MET A 6 14.72 2.01 -4.30
CA MET A 6 13.42 1.37 -4.51
C MET A 6 12.53 1.48 -3.26
N SER A 7 13.10 1.36 -2.06
CA SER A 7 12.38 1.56 -0.80
C SER A 7 11.70 2.92 -0.72
N ARG A 8 12.42 3.99 -1.10
CA ARG A 8 11.87 5.35 -1.15
C ARG A 8 10.77 5.50 -2.21
N GLU A 9 10.91 4.82 -3.34
CA GLU A 9 9.91 4.84 -4.41
C GLU A 9 8.62 4.11 -3.98
N TYR A 10 8.74 2.97 -3.30
CA TYR A 10 7.61 2.25 -2.74
C TYR A 10 6.95 3.03 -1.61
N GLU A 11 7.72 3.69 -0.74
CA GLU A 11 7.19 4.57 0.30
C GLU A 11 6.43 5.75 -0.30
N ALA A 12 6.99 6.41 -1.32
CA ALA A 12 6.31 7.49 -2.03
C ALA A 12 5.01 7.02 -2.68
N SER A 13 5.03 5.84 -3.31
CA SER A 13 3.84 5.21 -3.89
C SER A 13 2.79 4.87 -2.82
N ALA A 14 3.21 4.36 -1.66
CA ALA A 14 2.34 4.10 -0.52
C ALA A 14 1.68 5.38 0.01
N VAL A 15 2.41 6.50 0.07
CA VAL A 15 1.86 7.82 0.44
C VAL A 15 0.76 8.25 -0.51
N LEU A 16 0.97 8.09 -1.83
CA LEU A 16 -0.06 8.40 -2.84
C LEU A 16 -1.31 7.53 -2.67
N LEU A 17 -1.13 6.22 -2.45
CA LEU A 17 -2.23 5.29 -2.21
C LEU A 17 -3.01 5.61 -0.93
N ARG A 18 -2.31 5.95 0.17
CA ARG A 18 -2.96 6.38 1.42
C ARG A 18 -3.83 7.60 1.20
N ARG A 19 -3.30 8.61 0.49
CA ARG A 19 -4.05 9.83 0.15
C ARG A 19 -5.29 9.49 -0.67
N ARG A 20 -5.16 8.64 -1.70
CA ARG A 20 -6.29 8.25 -2.54
C ARG A 20 -7.34 7.44 -1.78
N LEU A 21 -6.92 6.50 -0.94
CA LEU A 21 -7.83 5.73 -0.09
C LEU A 21 -8.59 6.62 0.90
N ARG A 22 -7.93 7.65 1.45
CA ARG A 22 -8.60 8.64 2.31
C ARG A 22 -9.67 9.41 1.54
N GLN A 23 -9.38 9.87 0.32
CA GLN A 23 -10.36 10.54 -0.54
C GLN A 23 -11.55 9.63 -0.85
N LEU A 24 -11.32 8.39 -1.27
CA LEU A 24 -12.39 7.44 -1.58
C LEU A 24 -13.28 7.14 -0.37
N ARG A 25 -12.72 7.08 0.84
CA ARG A 25 -13.50 6.91 2.07
C ARG A 25 -14.34 8.15 2.41
N GLN A 26 -13.83 9.34 2.12
CA GLN A 26 -14.59 10.59 2.28
C GLN A 26 -15.73 10.67 1.26
N GLU A 27 -15.46 10.34 -0.01
CA GLU A 27 -16.47 10.23 -1.07
C GLU A 27 -17.55 9.22 -0.66
N LEU A 28 -17.15 8.03 -0.19
CA LEU A 28 -18.07 6.98 0.26
C LEU A 28 -18.98 7.43 1.42
N ALA A 29 -18.46 8.24 2.35
CA ALA A 29 -19.23 8.77 3.46
C ALA A 29 -20.19 9.91 3.04
N ALA A 30 -19.93 10.58 1.92
CA ALA A 30 -20.75 11.68 1.41
C ALA A 30 -21.84 11.24 0.42
N THR A 31 -21.64 10.09 -0.25
CA THR A 31 -22.56 9.57 -1.25
C THR A 31 -23.72 8.79 -0.60
N ALA A 32 -24.94 9.04 -1.09
CA ALA A 32 -26.14 8.26 -0.74
C ALA A 32 -26.60 7.32 -1.86
N ASP A 33 -26.03 7.45 -3.07
CA ASP A 33 -26.32 6.59 -4.20
C ASP A 33 -25.70 5.19 -4.01
N LYS A 34 -26.54 4.16 -4.12
CA LYS A 34 -26.17 2.76 -3.89
C LYS A 34 -25.18 2.24 -4.92
N ASP A 35 -25.31 2.66 -6.17
CA ASP A 35 -24.42 2.18 -7.25
C ASP A 35 -23.02 2.78 -7.09
N GLU A 36 -22.94 4.09 -6.83
CA GLU A 36 -21.68 4.75 -6.51
C GLU A 36 -21.01 4.18 -5.25
N ILE A 37 -21.78 3.91 -4.19
CA ILE A 37 -21.30 3.24 -2.98
C ILE A 37 -20.63 1.90 -3.32
N TRP A 38 -21.28 1.07 -4.16
CA TRP A 38 -20.72 -0.23 -4.56
C TRP A 38 -19.40 -0.06 -5.32
N HIS A 39 -19.35 0.87 -6.27
CA HIS A 39 -18.14 1.17 -7.04
C HIS A 39 -16.98 1.67 -6.16
N LEU A 40 -17.27 2.57 -5.21
CA LEU A 40 -16.30 3.11 -4.27
C LEU A 40 -15.75 2.03 -3.34
N GLN A 41 -16.62 1.18 -2.77
CA GLN A 41 -16.23 0.06 -1.93
C GLN A 41 -15.33 -0.92 -2.69
N ARG A 42 -15.70 -1.28 -3.93
CA ARG A 42 -14.88 -2.15 -4.78
C ARG A 42 -13.49 -1.54 -5.03
N ARG A 43 -13.43 -0.23 -5.32
CA ARG A 43 -12.14 0.46 -5.55
C ARG A 43 -11.28 0.50 -4.29
N ILE A 44 -11.86 0.75 -3.13
CA ILE A 44 -11.17 0.68 -1.83
C ILE A 44 -10.64 -0.74 -1.58
N ALA A 45 -11.45 -1.76 -1.84
CA ALA A 45 -11.07 -3.16 -1.64
C ALA A 45 -9.88 -3.57 -2.50
N VAL A 46 -9.77 -3.06 -3.74
CA VAL A 46 -8.63 -3.32 -4.63
C VAL A 46 -7.38 -2.56 -4.19
N LEU A 47 -7.51 -1.29 -3.79
CA LEU A 47 -6.35 -0.45 -3.45
C LEU A 47 -5.76 -0.75 -2.07
N THR A 48 -6.54 -1.30 -1.15
CA THR A 48 -6.09 -1.64 0.21
C THR A 48 -4.94 -2.67 0.22
N PRO A 49 -5.04 -3.84 -0.44
CA PRO A 49 -3.94 -4.80 -0.48
C PRO A 49 -2.73 -4.25 -1.24
N MET A 50 -2.93 -3.42 -2.27
CA MET A 50 -1.81 -2.75 -2.95
C MET A 50 -1.03 -1.85 -1.99
N LEU A 51 -1.71 -1.08 -1.13
CA LEU A 51 -1.04 -0.28 -0.12
C LEU A 51 -0.23 -1.16 0.85
N THR A 52 -0.80 -2.27 1.31
CA THR A 52 -0.09 -3.22 2.17
C THR A 52 1.18 -3.72 1.49
N GLN A 53 1.08 -4.18 0.24
CA GLN A 53 2.23 -4.66 -0.55
C GLN A 53 3.29 -3.57 -0.74
N MET A 54 2.90 -2.32 -1.02
CA MET A 54 3.88 -1.23 -1.15
C MET A 54 4.63 -0.96 0.16
N ASN A 55 3.96 -1.04 1.32
CA ASN A 55 4.62 -0.88 2.61
C ASN A 55 5.59 -2.03 2.88
N GLU A 56 5.17 -3.27 2.60
CA GLU A 56 6.00 -4.45 2.78
C GLU A 56 7.24 -4.42 1.88
N LEU A 57 7.09 -4.00 0.62
CA LEU A 57 8.20 -3.83 -0.31
C LEU A 57 9.13 -2.69 0.12
N ALA A 58 8.60 -1.58 0.62
CA ALA A 58 9.40 -0.47 1.14
C ALA A 58 10.28 -0.92 2.31
N ASP A 59 9.70 -1.67 3.25
CA ASP A 59 10.37 -2.24 4.42
C ASP A 59 11.44 -3.27 4.00
N LEU A 60 11.06 -4.23 3.14
CA LEU A 60 11.97 -5.27 2.67
C LEU A 60 13.17 -4.71 1.92
N THR A 61 12.96 -3.73 1.06
CA THR A 61 14.05 -3.12 0.28
C THR A 61 14.90 -2.15 1.08
N ALA A 62 14.38 -1.58 2.18
CA ALA A 62 15.16 -0.77 3.12
C ALA A 62 16.16 -1.64 3.90
N HIS A 63 15.68 -2.78 4.41
CA HIS A 63 16.38 -3.62 5.38
C HIS A 63 17.01 -4.88 4.78
N TYR A 64 16.95 -5.05 3.45
CA TYR A 64 17.40 -6.27 2.76
C TYR A 64 18.82 -6.74 3.16
N TYR A 65 19.75 -5.81 3.35
CA TYR A 65 21.14 -6.11 3.71
C TYR A 65 21.42 -6.06 5.21
N GLU A 66 20.42 -5.75 6.04
CA GLU A 66 20.59 -5.72 7.49
C GLU A 66 20.69 -7.14 8.05
N ARG A 67 21.74 -7.37 8.84
CA ARG A 67 22.05 -8.69 9.39
C ARG A 67 20.94 -9.13 10.35
N GLY A 68 20.17 -10.14 9.96
CA GLY A 68 19.05 -10.71 10.73
C GLY A 68 17.67 -10.47 10.12
N TYR A 69 17.55 -9.56 9.15
CA TYR A 69 16.26 -9.26 8.49
C TYR A 69 15.77 -10.40 7.57
N TYR A 70 16.68 -11.29 7.14
CA TYR A 70 16.37 -12.50 6.35
C TYR A 70 15.48 -13.53 7.08
N ARG A 71 15.20 -13.36 8.37
CA ARG A 71 14.30 -14.24 9.15
C ARG A 71 12.83 -13.81 9.11
N ASN A 72 12.46 -12.86 8.25
CA ASN A 72 11.07 -12.48 8.08
C ASN A 72 10.31 -13.67 7.44
N GLU A 73 9.47 -14.34 8.23
CA GLU A 73 8.76 -15.59 7.88
C GLU A 73 7.91 -15.46 6.61
N LYS A 74 7.53 -14.22 6.23
CA LYS A 74 6.81 -13.92 4.98
C LYS A 74 7.61 -14.17 3.70
N TYR A 75 8.95 -14.18 3.76
CA TYR A 75 9.81 -14.18 2.56
C TYR A 75 10.92 -15.24 2.59
N THR A 76 11.00 -16.04 3.65
CA THR A 76 11.76 -17.30 3.66
C THR A 76 10.97 -18.38 2.93
N LEU A 77 11.51 -18.84 1.79
CA LEU A 77 11.01 -19.99 1.01
C LEU A 77 11.32 -21.32 1.71
#